data_AF-A0A7S0Q425-F1
#
_entry.id   AF-A0A7S0Q425-F1
#
_cell.length_a   1.000
_cell.length_b   1.000
_cell.length_c   1.000
_cell.angle_alpha   90.00
_cell.angle_beta   90.00
_cell.angle_gamma   90.00
#
_symmetry.space_group_name_H-M   'P 1'
#
loop_
_entity.id
_entity.type
_entity.pdbx_description
1 polymer ?
#
loop_
_entity_poly.entity_id
_entity_poly.type
_entity_poly.pdbx_seq_one_letter_code
_entity_poly.pdbx_strand_id
1 'polypeptide(L)'
;VQLNMLALVLLLASATVQAIEILRAEGNPHDPAASHSCASCPAQALDPLALLPGATSIERQADTFERVELRRHFGVEVPVFHFRQPTRLSERQLPFSLALVSDINTEGITEILVPVAAAADSWWIDYSWSHWILCGANSTGARHLGWRYTRKSHASGPGPHSFLALIVRPDLAQETTTGTRLGGTEAFAIGIEAPSWMLALAAAVMAPTATRSRS
;
A
#
# COMPACT_ATOMS: atom_id res chain seq x y z
N VAL A 1 -0.23 7.78 54.20
CA VAL A 1 -1.12 8.26 53.11
C VAL A 1 -0.35 8.70 51.85
N GLN A 2 0.96 9.01 51.91
CA GLN A 2 1.71 9.51 50.74
C GLN A 2 2.32 8.46 49.78
N LEU A 3 2.35 7.16 50.12
CA LEU A 3 2.91 6.13 49.22
C LEU A 3 1.97 5.70 48.08
N ASN A 4 0.66 6.00 48.15
CA ASN A 4 -0.31 5.52 47.17
C ASN A 4 -0.44 6.40 45.92
N MET A 5 0.10 7.63 45.91
CA MET A 5 0.02 8.50 44.72
C MET A 5 1.13 8.23 43.70
N LEU A 6 2.31 7.77 44.14
CA LEU A 6 3.43 7.54 43.21
C LEU A 6 3.20 6.32 42.30
N ALA A 7 2.51 5.30 42.80
CA ALA A 7 2.16 4.11 42.02
C ALA A 7 1.09 4.40 40.94
N LEU A 8 0.21 5.40 41.15
CA LEU A 8 -0.83 5.76 40.19
C LEU A 8 -0.27 6.55 38.99
N VAL A 9 0.80 7.32 39.18
CA VAL A 9 1.43 8.11 38.11
C VAL A 9 2.27 7.25 37.16
N LEU A 10 2.86 6.14 37.64
CA LEU A 10 3.60 5.21 36.76
C LEU A 10 2.71 4.26 35.93
N LEU A 11 1.44 4.08 36.30
CA LEU A 11 0.50 3.21 35.56
C LEU A 11 -0.16 3.91 34.35
N LEU A 12 0.03 5.23 34.19
CA LEU A 12 -0.54 6.03 33.09
C LEU A 12 0.45 6.31 31.94
N ALA A 13 1.70 5.85 32.05
CA ALA A 13 2.75 6.10 31.05
C ALA A 13 3.00 4.92 30.09
N SER A 14 2.12 3.92 30.06
CA SER A 14 2.11 2.91 29.00
C SER A 14 1.39 3.47 27.77
N ALA A 15 1.90 4.57 27.22
CA ALA A 15 1.62 4.92 25.84
C ALA A 15 2.14 3.75 25.01
N THR A 16 1.24 2.89 24.55
CA THR A 16 1.58 1.86 23.59
C THR A 16 2.00 2.62 22.34
N VAL A 17 3.31 2.78 22.16
CA VAL A 17 3.90 3.19 20.89
C VAL A 17 3.55 2.03 19.96
N GLN A 18 2.43 2.16 19.26
CA GLN A 18 2.03 1.21 18.25
C GLN A 18 3.04 1.37 17.12
N ALA A 19 3.79 0.29 16.84
CA ALA A 19 4.76 0.28 15.76
C ALA A 19 4.07 0.75 14.46
N ILE A 20 4.73 1.67 13.77
CA ILE A 20 4.26 2.15 12.47
C ILE A 20 4.47 1.02 11.48
N GLU A 21 3.38 0.37 11.08
CA GLU A 21 3.39 -0.57 9.97
C GLU A 21 3.45 0.21 8.64
N ILE A 22 4.26 -0.28 7.71
CA ILE A 22 4.45 0.30 6.39
C ILE A 22 4.09 -0.78 5.36
N LEU A 23 3.06 -0.54 4.56
CA LEU A 23 2.82 -1.32 3.36
C LEU A 23 3.75 -0.82 2.27
N ARG A 24 4.32 -1.76 1.50
CA ARG A 24 5.09 -1.45 0.29
C ARG A 24 4.47 -2.14 -0.91
N ALA A 25 4.42 -1.43 -2.03
CA ALA A 25 4.13 -2.09 -3.29
C ALA A 25 5.36 -2.95 -3.69
N GLU A 26 5.13 -4.23 -3.89
CA GLU A 26 6.16 -5.18 -4.27
C GLU A 26 5.97 -5.67 -5.70
N GLY A 27 7.07 -6.09 -6.31
CA GLY A 27 6.99 -6.77 -7.59
C GLY A 27 6.22 -8.08 -7.44
N ASN A 28 5.56 -8.50 -8.51
CA ASN A 28 4.84 -9.77 -8.59
C ASN A 28 5.75 -10.91 -8.07
N PRO A 29 5.38 -11.54 -6.94
CA PRO A 29 6.24 -12.55 -6.30
C PRO A 29 6.37 -13.83 -7.12
N HIS A 30 5.55 -13.97 -8.16
CA HIS A 30 5.53 -15.13 -9.05
C HIS A 30 6.32 -14.90 -10.34
N ASP A 31 6.91 -13.71 -10.54
CA ASP A 31 7.77 -13.44 -11.70
C ASP A 31 9.20 -13.93 -11.43
N PRO A 32 9.80 -14.73 -12.35
CA PRO A 32 11.16 -15.24 -12.18
C PRO A 32 12.22 -14.13 -12.18
N ALA A 33 11.88 -12.94 -12.68
CA ALA A 33 12.74 -11.76 -12.69
C ALA A 33 12.70 -10.94 -11.38
N ALA A 34 11.90 -11.34 -10.38
CA ALA A 34 11.79 -10.64 -9.09
C ALA A 34 13.13 -10.46 -8.35
N SER A 35 14.17 -11.23 -8.72
CA SER A 35 15.53 -11.11 -8.19
C SER A 35 16.31 -9.90 -8.71
N HIS A 36 15.85 -9.19 -9.74
CA HIS A 36 16.54 -8.00 -10.25
C HIS A 36 16.15 -6.80 -9.38
N SER A 37 17.12 -6.18 -8.70
CA SER A 37 16.91 -4.98 -7.91
C SER A 37 16.66 -3.80 -8.85
N CYS A 38 15.40 -3.37 -8.93
CA CYS A 38 15.13 -1.98 -9.29
C CYS A 38 15.56 -1.16 -8.07
N ALA A 39 16.74 -0.52 -8.14
CA ALA A 39 17.36 0.14 -6.99
C ALA A 39 16.57 1.37 -6.49
N SER A 40 15.63 1.89 -7.29
CA SER A 40 14.80 3.03 -6.93
C SER A 40 13.49 2.96 -7.71
N CYS A 41 12.40 2.71 -7.00
CA CYS A 41 11.06 2.80 -7.55
C CYS A 41 10.17 3.58 -6.57
N PRO A 42 9.95 4.89 -6.80
CA PRO A 42 9.15 5.72 -5.90
C PRO A 42 7.74 5.19 -5.64
N ALA A 43 7.12 4.54 -6.63
CA ALA A 43 5.80 3.92 -6.49
C ALA A 43 5.73 2.75 -5.50
N GLN A 44 6.87 2.22 -5.04
CA GLN A 44 6.88 1.19 -3.98
C GLN A 44 6.53 1.76 -2.61
N ALA A 45 6.77 3.05 -2.39
CA ALA A 45 6.26 3.75 -1.23
C ALA A 45 4.81 4.15 -1.50
N LEU A 46 3.87 3.51 -0.82
CA LEU A 46 2.47 3.92 -0.87
C LEU A 46 2.33 5.27 -0.16
N ASP A 47 1.67 6.23 -0.83
CA ASP A 47 1.28 7.49 -0.21
C ASP A 47 -0.06 7.27 0.54
N PRO A 48 -0.12 7.53 1.86
CA PRO A 48 -1.37 7.44 2.62
C PRO A 48 -2.52 8.28 2.03
N LEU A 49 -2.21 9.41 1.38
CA LEU A 49 -3.21 10.28 0.76
C LEU A 49 -3.73 9.72 -0.56
N ALA A 50 -3.01 8.80 -1.18
CA ALA A 50 -3.42 8.14 -2.41
C ALA A 50 -4.25 6.87 -2.16
N LEU A 51 -4.42 6.42 -0.90
CA LEU A 51 -5.25 5.27 -0.57
C LEU A 51 -6.70 5.51 -1.00
N LEU A 52 -7.29 4.53 -1.68
CA LEU A 52 -8.61 4.70 -2.28
C LEU A 52 -9.71 4.74 -1.20
N PRO A 53 -10.42 5.87 -1.02
CA PRO A 53 -11.51 5.95 -0.06
C PRO A 53 -12.66 5.04 -0.47
N GLY A 54 -13.26 4.33 0.50
CA GLY A 54 -14.40 3.46 0.25
C GLY A 54 -14.08 2.21 -0.57
N ALA A 55 -12.80 1.81 -0.69
CA ALA A 55 -12.35 0.64 -1.44
C ALA A 55 -13.14 -0.65 -1.12
N THR A 56 -13.57 -0.85 0.13
CA THR A 56 -14.34 -2.03 0.56
C THR A 56 -15.75 -2.11 -0.04
N SER A 57 -16.28 -1.00 -0.56
CA SER A 57 -17.59 -0.95 -1.23
C SER A 57 -17.55 -1.47 -2.67
N ILE A 58 -16.35 -1.61 -3.26
CA ILE A 58 -16.21 -2.09 -4.63
C ILE A 58 -16.47 -3.60 -4.66
N GLU A 59 -17.35 -4.01 -5.57
CA GLU A 59 -17.74 -5.42 -5.73
C GLU A 59 -16.58 -6.26 -6.30
N ARG A 60 -16.39 -7.44 -5.71
CA ARG A 60 -15.29 -8.35 -6.05
C ARG A 60 -15.84 -9.64 -6.62
N GLN A 61 -15.05 -10.26 -7.48
CA GLN A 61 -15.35 -11.54 -8.06
C GLN A 61 -15.30 -12.66 -7.01
N ALA A 62 -16.41 -13.39 -6.83
CA ALA A 62 -16.61 -14.29 -5.71
C ALA A 62 -15.74 -15.57 -5.73
N ASP A 63 -15.41 -16.12 -6.91
CA ASP A 63 -14.63 -17.37 -7.01
C ASP A 63 -13.12 -17.17 -6.73
N THR A 64 -12.63 -15.93 -6.88
CA THR A 64 -11.22 -15.55 -6.71
C THR A 64 -10.95 -14.81 -5.41
N PHE A 65 -11.95 -14.14 -4.84
CA PHE A 65 -11.80 -13.37 -3.61
C PHE A 65 -11.72 -14.29 -2.38
N GLU A 66 -10.74 -14.04 -1.51
CA GLU A 66 -10.55 -14.83 -0.31
C GLU A 66 -10.98 -14.08 0.95
N ARG A 67 -10.45 -12.87 1.18
CA ARG A 67 -10.73 -12.05 2.37
C ARG A 67 -10.28 -10.60 2.19
N VAL A 68 -10.76 -9.72 3.06
CA VAL A 68 -10.17 -8.39 3.32
C VAL A 68 -9.52 -8.41 4.69
N GLU A 69 -8.32 -7.86 4.79
CA GLU A 69 -7.59 -7.66 6.03
C GLU A 69 -7.32 -6.17 6.20
N LEU A 70 -7.63 -5.60 7.37
CA LEU A 70 -7.29 -4.22 7.68
C LEU A 70 -5.87 -4.16 8.23
N ARG A 71 -5.00 -3.43 7.53
CA ARG A 71 -3.63 -3.13 7.94
C ARG A 71 -3.49 -1.69 8.34
N ARG A 72 -2.46 -1.35 9.10
CA ARG A 72 -2.13 0.05 9.37
C ARG A 72 -0.98 0.47 8.49
N HIS A 73 -1.11 1.64 7.88
CA HIS A 73 -0.08 2.24 7.07
C HIS A 73 0.06 3.69 7.50
N PHE A 74 1.16 4.03 8.17
CA PHE A 74 1.35 5.37 8.76
C PHE A 74 0.15 5.81 9.63
N GLY A 75 -0.42 4.88 10.39
CA GLY A 75 -1.57 5.12 11.28
C GLY A 75 -2.94 5.15 10.59
N VAL A 76 -2.99 5.09 9.26
CA VAL A 76 -4.24 4.99 8.48
C VAL A 76 -4.61 3.52 8.28
N GLU A 77 -5.89 3.18 8.44
CA GLU A 77 -6.39 1.83 8.12
C GLU A 77 -6.48 1.64 6.61
N VAL A 78 -5.86 0.57 6.12
CA VAL A 78 -5.81 0.21 4.71
C VAL A 78 -6.43 -1.17 4.52
N PRO A 79 -7.49 -1.29 3.71
CA PRO A 79 -7.99 -2.60 3.31
C PRO A 79 -7.02 -3.25 2.33
N VAL A 80 -6.45 -4.39 2.76
CA VAL A 80 -5.66 -5.30 1.93
C VAL A 80 -6.56 -6.43 1.47
N PHE A 81 -6.78 -6.53 0.16
CA PHE A 81 -7.62 -7.55 -0.45
C PHE A 81 -6.77 -8.75 -0.82
N HIS A 82 -7.19 -9.93 -0.38
CA HIS A 82 -6.54 -11.19 -0.70
C HIS A 82 -7.34 -11.90 -1.77
N PHE A 83 -6.67 -12.21 -2.87
CA PHE A 83 -7.22 -12.92 -4.02
C PHE A 83 -6.34 -14.11 -4.36
N ARG A 84 -6.95 -15.09 -5.01
CA ARG A 84 -6.24 -16.12 -5.78
C ARG A 84 -6.55 -15.96 -7.25
N GLN A 85 -5.56 -16.26 -8.10
CA GLN A 85 -5.77 -16.31 -9.54
C GLN A 85 -6.77 -17.43 -9.87
N PRO A 86 -7.72 -17.19 -10.80
CA PRO A 86 -8.67 -18.23 -11.17
C PRO A 86 -7.98 -19.37 -11.94
N THR A 87 -8.50 -20.59 -11.78
CA THR A 87 -7.98 -21.81 -12.44
C THR A 87 -7.94 -21.71 -13.95
N ARG A 88 -8.89 -20.98 -14.55
CA ARG A 88 -8.96 -20.74 -15.99
C ARG A 88 -7.76 -19.95 -16.55
N LEU A 89 -7.04 -19.22 -15.70
CA LEU A 89 -5.81 -18.50 -16.08
C LEU A 89 -4.55 -19.24 -15.62
N SER A 90 -4.58 -19.90 -14.46
CA SER A 90 -3.45 -20.64 -13.92
C SER A 90 -3.93 -21.73 -12.97
N GLU A 91 -3.60 -22.99 -13.24
CA GLU A 91 -3.92 -24.12 -12.37
C GLU A 91 -3.34 -23.97 -10.95
N ARG A 92 -2.27 -23.18 -10.81
CA ARG A 92 -1.58 -22.93 -9.53
C ARG A 92 -2.36 -21.99 -8.60
N GLN A 93 -3.40 -21.32 -9.09
CA GLN A 93 -4.22 -20.37 -8.33
C GLN A 93 -3.40 -19.38 -7.49
N LEU A 94 -2.45 -18.70 -8.15
CA LEU A 94 -1.43 -17.89 -7.47
C LEU A 94 -2.06 -16.82 -6.56
N PRO A 95 -1.65 -16.70 -5.28
CA PRO A 95 -2.21 -15.73 -4.34
C PRO A 95 -1.63 -14.33 -4.55
N PHE A 96 -2.45 -13.32 -4.31
CA PHE A 96 -2.11 -11.90 -4.36
C PHE A 96 -2.74 -11.14 -3.20
N SER A 97 -1.97 -10.22 -2.62
CA SER A 97 -2.42 -9.27 -1.61
C SER A 97 -2.36 -7.86 -2.21
N LEU A 98 -3.48 -7.16 -2.23
CA LEU A 98 -3.63 -5.92 -3.01
C LEU A 98 -4.10 -4.76 -2.15
N ALA A 99 -3.47 -3.60 -2.31
CA ALA A 99 -4.00 -2.33 -1.81
C ALA A 99 -4.51 -1.50 -3.00
N LEU A 100 -5.62 -0.79 -2.79
CA LEU A 100 -6.20 0.07 -3.81
C LEU A 100 -5.78 1.53 -3.59
N VAL A 101 -5.27 2.16 -4.64
CA VAL A 101 -4.87 3.56 -4.63
C VAL A 101 -5.48 4.32 -5.81
N SER A 102 -5.74 5.61 -5.63
CA SER A 102 -6.19 6.49 -6.69
C SER A 102 -5.07 6.84 -7.67
N ASP A 103 -3.83 6.98 -7.17
CA ASP A 103 -2.68 7.36 -7.97
C ASP A 103 -1.35 6.88 -7.35
N ILE A 104 -0.26 6.99 -8.11
CA ILE A 104 1.11 6.68 -7.68
C ILE A 104 2.09 7.72 -8.23
N ASN A 105 3.29 7.82 -7.64
CA ASN A 105 4.38 8.51 -8.31
C ASN A 105 4.77 7.74 -9.58
N THR A 106 4.62 8.38 -10.74
CA THR A 106 4.86 7.79 -12.07
C THR A 106 6.33 7.79 -12.49
N GLU A 107 7.23 8.36 -11.71
CA GLU A 107 8.66 8.33 -11.99
C GLU A 107 9.18 6.88 -12.06
N GLY A 108 9.75 6.50 -13.20
CA GLY A 108 10.23 5.14 -13.44
C GLY A 108 9.11 4.10 -13.67
N ILE A 109 7.86 4.55 -13.83
CA ILE A 109 6.72 3.69 -14.14
C ILE A 109 6.45 3.65 -15.64
N THR A 110 6.30 2.43 -16.15
CA THR A 110 5.80 2.16 -17.50
C THR A 110 4.47 1.44 -17.39
N GLU A 111 3.44 1.99 -18.02
CA GLU A 111 2.13 1.33 -18.14
C GLU A 111 2.04 0.62 -19.49
N ILE A 112 1.90 -0.71 -19.48
CA ILE A 112 1.71 -1.49 -20.71
C ILE A 112 0.23 -1.78 -20.89
N LEU A 113 -0.34 -1.27 -21.98
CA LEU A 113 -1.73 -1.52 -22.35
C LEU A 113 -1.94 -3.01 -22.67
N VAL A 114 -3.03 -3.55 -22.14
CA VAL A 114 -3.40 -4.96 -22.32
C VAL A 114 -4.58 -5.05 -23.31
N PRO A 115 -4.59 -6.03 -24.23
CA PRO A 115 -5.76 -6.29 -25.06
C PRO A 115 -7.03 -6.53 -24.24
N VAL A 116 -8.14 -5.93 -24.66
CA VAL A 116 -9.44 -6.00 -23.96
C VAL A 116 -9.90 -7.44 -23.70
N ALA A 117 -9.56 -8.38 -24.57
CA ALA A 117 -9.90 -9.79 -24.39
C ALA A 117 -9.23 -10.41 -23.16
N ALA A 118 -7.99 -10.05 -22.84
CA ALA A 118 -7.32 -10.51 -21.63
C ALA A 118 -7.89 -9.82 -20.37
N ALA A 119 -8.31 -8.56 -20.51
CA ALA A 119 -8.93 -7.77 -19.46
C ALA A 119 -10.35 -8.23 -19.02
N ALA A 120 -10.91 -9.24 -19.70
CA ALA A 120 -12.25 -9.76 -19.44
C ALA A 120 -12.36 -10.42 -18.05
N ASP A 121 -11.25 -10.97 -17.56
CA ASP A 121 -11.20 -11.70 -16.29
C ASP A 121 -10.66 -10.82 -15.17
N SER A 122 -11.57 -10.06 -14.54
CA SER A 122 -11.24 -9.01 -13.56
C SER A 122 -11.69 -9.40 -12.16
N TRP A 123 -10.80 -9.22 -11.18
CA TRP A 123 -11.12 -9.42 -9.78
C TRP A 123 -12.17 -8.45 -9.23
N TRP A 124 -12.44 -7.34 -9.92
CA TRP A 124 -13.49 -6.38 -9.59
C TRP A 124 -14.55 -6.37 -10.69
N ILE A 125 -15.80 -6.70 -10.33
CA ILE A 125 -16.86 -7.04 -11.30
C ILE A 125 -17.15 -5.90 -12.27
N ASP A 126 -17.22 -4.68 -11.74
CA ASP A 126 -17.54 -3.46 -12.48
C ASP A 126 -16.34 -2.84 -13.22
N TYR A 127 -15.17 -3.47 -13.17
CA TYR A 127 -13.93 -2.93 -13.73
C TYR A 127 -13.28 -3.93 -14.68
N SER A 128 -12.51 -3.41 -15.62
CA SER A 128 -11.56 -4.16 -16.44
C SER A 128 -10.16 -3.68 -16.12
N TRP A 129 -9.21 -4.59 -15.95
CA TRP A 129 -7.80 -4.19 -15.84
C TRP A 129 -7.28 -3.80 -17.23
N SER A 130 -6.70 -2.61 -17.35
CA SER A 130 -6.31 -2.03 -18.64
C SER A 130 -4.80 -1.99 -18.85
N HIS A 131 -4.02 -1.87 -17.77
CA HIS A 131 -2.57 -1.72 -17.86
C HIS A 131 -1.84 -2.58 -16.84
N TRP A 132 -0.68 -3.11 -17.23
CA TRP A 132 0.35 -3.58 -16.31
C TRP A 132 1.18 -2.40 -15.84
N ILE A 133 1.31 -2.25 -14.53
CA ILE A 133 2.14 -1.23 -13.91
C ILE A 133 3.52 -1.83 -13.69
N LEU A 134 4.47 -1.44 -14.52
CA LEU A 134 5.85 -1.89 -14.42
C LEU A 134 6.72 -0.79 -13.83
N CYS A 135 7.60 -1.15 -12.91
CA CYS A 135 8.61 -0.24 -12.39
C CYS A 135 10.02 -0.67 -12.79
N GLY A 136 10.74 0.22 -13.46
CA GLY A 136 12.11 -0.01 -13.89
C GLY A 136 12.53 0.97 -14.97
N ALA A 137 13.81 1.35 -14.96
CA ALA A 137 14.36 2.27 -15.94
C ALA A 137 14.35 1.70 -17.38
N ASN A 138 14.38 0.36 -17.53
CA ASN A 138 14.39 -0.35 -18.82
C ASN A 138 13.61 -1.69 -18.73
N SER A 139 13.15 -2.22 -19.87
CA SER A 139 12.35 -3.47 -19.95
C SER A 139 13.05 -4.73 -19.45
N THR A 140 14.38 -4.74 -19.32
CA THR A 140 15.19 -5.90 -18.91
C THR A 140 15.34 -6.07 -17.40
N GLY A 141 14.62 -5.30 -16.58
CA GLY A 141 14.60 -5.45 -15.12
C GLY A 141 13.35 -4.85 -14.47
N ALA A 142 12.27 -4.71 -15.25
CA ALA A 142 11.05 -4.07 -14.79
C ALA A 142 10.25 -5.02 -13.88
N ARG A 143 9.79 -4.49 -12.75
CA ARG A 143 8.98 -5.21 -11.76
C ARG A 143 7.52 -4.89 -11.97
N HIS A 144 6.70 -5.91 -12.13
CA HIS A 144 5.25 -5.74 -12.20
C HIS A 144 4.68 -5.45 -10.81
N LEU A 145 4.27 -4.21 -10.55
CA LEU A 145 3.75 -3.76 -9.26
C LEU A 145 2.23 -3.98 -9.11
N GLY A 146 1.52 -4.21 -10.22
CA GLY A 146 0.08 -4.43 -10.21
C GLY A 146 -0.60 -3.91 -11.46
N TRP A 147 -1.87 -3.54 -11.33
CA TRP A 147 -2.73 -3.27 -12.48
C TRP A 147 -3.51 -1.97 -12.33
N ARG A 148 -3.73 -1.27 -13.44
CA ARG A 148 -4.74 -0.21 -13.52
C ARG A 148 -6.10 -0.82 -13.84
N TYR A 149 -7.12 -0.42 -13.08
CA TYR A 149 -8.51 -0.78 -13.31
C TYR A 149 -9.29 0.42 -13.83
N THR A 150 -10.07 0.19 -14.88
CA THR A 150 -10.96 1.18 -15.48
C THR A 150 -12.39 0.68 -15.40
N ARG A 151 -13.31 1.54 -14.97
CA ARG A 151 -14.71 1.20 -14.80
C ARG A 151 -15.35 0.85 -16.15
N LYS A 152 -16.09 -0.27 -16.20
CA LYS A 152 -16.82 -0.69 -17.41
C LYS A 152 -17.94 0.30 -17.70
N SER A 153 -18.25 0.50 -18.98
CA SER A 153 -19.29 1.44 -19.43
C SER A 153 -20.69 1.13 -18.90
N HIS A 154 -20.97 -0.14 -18.61
CA HIS A 154 -22.25 -0.63 -18.09
C HIS A 154 -22.25 -0.88 -16.56
N ALA A 155 -21.16 -0.51 -15.87
CA ALA A 155 -21.06 -0.66 -14.42
C ALA A 155 -22.10 0.20 -13.68
N SER A 156 -22.72 -0.37 -12.66
CA SER A 156 -23.77 0.31 -11.88
C SER A 156 -23.43 0.45 -10.39
N GLY A 157 -22.46 -0.30 -9.89
CA GLY A 157 -22.01 -0.24 -8.49
C GLY A 157 -21.18 1.00 -8.18
N PRO A 158 -20.99 1.33 -6.89
CA PRO A 158 -20.24 2.52 -6.48
C PRO A 158 -18.74 2.40 -6.80
N GLY A 159 -18.07 3.54 -6.94
CA GLY A 159 -16.61 3.61 -7.06
C GLY A 159 -16.12 4.64 -8.08
N PRO A 160 -14.79 4.84 -8.16
CA PRO A 160 -14.18 5.83 -9.05
C PRO A 160 -14.21 5.40 -10.53
N HIS A 161 -13.89 6.31 -11.44
CA HIS A 161 -13.71 5.97 -12.86
C HIS A 161 -12.52 5.02 -13.12
N SER A 162 -11.46 5.15 -12.33
CA SER A 162 -10.29 4.28 -12.38
C SER A 162 -9.56 4.27 -11.04
N PHE A 163 -8.78 3.21 -10.80
CA PHE A 163 -7.87 3.10 -9.67
C PHE A 163 -6.69 2.17 -10.04
N LEU A 164 -5.67 2.12 -9.20
CA LEU A 164 -4.62 1.11 -9.30
C LEU A 164 -4.76 0.09 -8.17
N ALA A 165 -4.57 -1.19 -8.48
CA ALA A 165 -4.43 -2.25 -7.50
C ALA A 165 -2.97 -2.66 -7.46
N LEU A 166 -2.28 -2.32 -6.38
CA LEU A 166 -0.86 -2.61 -6.19
C LEU A 166 -0.70 -3.87 -5.37
N ILE A 167 0.23 -4.73 -5.76
CA ILE A 167 0.66 -5.90 -4.99
C ILE A 167 1.41 -5.40 -3.78
N VAL A 168 0.97 -5.75 -2.57
CA VAL A 168 1.55 -5.21 -1.34
C VAL A 168 2.02 -6.27 -0.37
N ARG A 169 3.08 -5.94 0.37
CA ARG A 169 3.53 -6.68 1.55
C ARG A 169 3.71 -5.72 2.73
N PRO A 170 3.40 -6.16 3.96
CA PRO A 170 3.80 -5.44 5.15
C PRO A 170 5.32 -5.50 5.31
N ASP A 171 5.95 -4.33 5.40
CA ASP A 171 7.29 -4.18 5.91
C ASP A 171 7.18 -4.08 7.44
N LEU A 172 7.42 -5.19 8.13
CA LEU A 172 7.56 -5.16 9.58
C LEU A 172 8.88 -4.47 9.86
N ALA A 173 8.84 -3.16 10.12
CA ALA A 173 9.97 -2.44 10.71
C ALA A 173 10.27 -3.11 12.05
N GLN A 174 11.22 -4.05 12.04
CA GLN A 174 11.70 -4.71 13.23
C GLN A 174 12.52 -3.66 13.98
N GLU A 175 11.92 -3.01 14.98
CA GLU A 175 12.69 -2.31 16.01
C GLU A 175 13.61 -3.35 16.65
N THR A 176 14.83 -3.43 16.12
CA THR A 176 15.89 -4.26 16.67
C THR A 176 16.39 -3.53 17.91
N THR A 177 15.67 -3.70 19.02
CA THR A 177 16.16 -3.39 20.36
C THR A 177 17.20 -4.46 20.74
N THR A 178 18.36 -4.44 20.08
CA THR A 178 19.51 -5.25 20.50
C THR A 178 20.66 -4.30 20.77
N GLY A 179 20.96 -4.14 22.06
CA GLY A 179 22.13 -3.41 22.51
C GLY A 179 23.40 -3.91 21.83
N THR A 180 24.23 -2.97 21.41
CA THR A 180 25.68 -3.05 21.28
C THR A 180 26.24 -4.31 20.62
N ARG A 181 26.59 -4.19 19.33
CA ARG A 181 27.94 -4.53 18.83
C ARG A 181 28.20 -3.82 17.50
N LEU A 182 29.28 -3.04 17.48
CA LEU A 182 29.84 -2.37 16.33
C LEU A 182 30.13 -3.36 15.19
N GLY A 183 29.76 -2.98 13.95
CA GLY A 183 30.36 -3.51 12.73
C GLY A 183 29.36 -3.72 11.60
N GLY A 184 29.32 -2.79 10.64
CA GLY A 184 28.62 -2.97 9.35
C GLY A 184 27.65 -1.83 9.03
N THR A 185 28.18 -0.77 8.44
CA THR A 185 27.45 0.44 8.02
C THR A 185 26.49 0.18 6.86
N GLU A 186 25.20 0.06 7.15
CA GLU A 186 24.12 0.79 6.47
C GLU A 186 23.06 1.14 7.52
N ALA A 187 23.48 1.97 8.48
CA ALA A 187 22.54 2.70 9.32
C ALA A 187 21.83 3.72 8.43
N PHE A 188 20.50 3.80 8.55
CA PHE A 188 19.67 4.87 7.99
C PHE A 188 20.43 6.20 8.03
N ALA A 189 20.77 6.72 6.84
CA ALA A 189 21.43 8.01 6.72
C ALA A 189 20.48 9.09 7.25
N ILE A 190 20.73 9.54 8.47
CA ILE A 190 20.15 10.77 9.02
C ILE A 190 20.63 11.90 8.11
N GLY A 191 19.72 12.48 7.32
CA GLY A 191 20.05 13.54 6.36
C GLY A 191 19.35 13.46 4.99
N ILE A 192 18.51 12.46 4.72
CA ILE A 192 17.64 12.48 3.53
C ILE A 192 16.49 13.47 3.78
N GLU A 193 16.33 14.46 2.91
CA GLU A 193 15.20 15.39 2.97
C GLU A 193 13.89 14.61 3.02
N ALA A 194 13.03 14.94 3.99
CA ALA A 194 11.74 14.30 4.12
C ALA A 194 10.94 14.52 2.83
N PRO A 195 10.39 13.46 2.21
CA PRO A 195 9.49 13.58 1.06
C PRO A 195 8.40 14.62 1.35
N SER A 196 8.00 15.37 0.32
CA SER A 196 7.05 16.49 0.45
C SER A 196 5.74 16.10 1.14
N TRP A 197 5.26 14.88 0.95
CA TRP A 197 4.06 14.36 1.63
C TRP A 197 4.24 14.24 3.16
N MET A 198 5.44 13.90 3.62
CA MET A 198 5.76 13.71 5.04
C MET A 198 5.82 15.06 5.76
N LEU A 199 6.35 16.09 5.07
CA LEU A 199 6.28 17.49 5.52
C LEU A 199 4.83 18.00 5.56
N ALA A 200 4.01 17.64 4.57
CA ALA A 200 2.59 17.99 4.55
C ALA A 200 1.82 17.31 5.70
N LEU A 201 2.12 16.06 6.02
CA LEU A 201 1.54 15.34 7.15
C LEU A 201 1.95 15.98 8.49
N ALA A 202 3.23 16.32 8.66
CA ALA A 202 3.72 17.01 9.84
C ALA A 202 3.05 18.39 10.02
N ALA A 203 2.88 19.14 8.93
CA ALA A 203 2.18 20.41 8.94
C ALA A 203 0.69 20.26 9.31
N ALA A 204 0.02 19.20 8.83
CA ALA A 204 -1.38 18.92 9.14
C ALA A 204 -1.58 18.54 10.62
N VAL A 205 -0.66 17.79 11.22
CA VAL A 205 -0.70 17.41 12.64
C VAL A 205 -0.41 18.60 13.55
N MET A 206 0.40 19.56 13.08
CA MET A 206 0.75 20.77 13.84
C MET A 206 -0.23 21.94 13.65
N ALA A 207 -1.22 21.82 12.76
CA ALA A 207 -2.23 22.86 12.59
C ALA A 207 -3.14 22.92 13.83
N PRO A 208 -3.15 24.02 14.61
CA PRO A 208 -4.10 24.17 15.69
C PRO A 208 -5.51 24.21 15.11
N THR A 209 -6.41 23.40 15.67
CA THR A 209 -7.86 23.47 15.44
C THR A 209 -8.33 24.90 15.65
N ALA A 210 -8.50 25.65 14.56
CA ALA A 210 -9.16 26.94 14.59
C ALA A 210 -10.63 26.68 14.93
N THR A 211 -10.99 26.96 16.19
CA THR A 211 -12.36 26.95 16.69
C THR A 211 -13.19 27.91 15.86
N ARG A 212 -13.98 27.37 14.93
CA ARG A 212 -14.94 28.13 14.12
C ARG A 212 -16.08 28.57 15.05
N SER A 213 -15.90 29.72 15.69
CA SER A 213 -16.97 30.45 16.36
C SER A 213 -18.01 30.84 15.30
N ARG A 214 -19.24 30.38 15.50
CA ARG A 214 -20.42 30.84 14.76
C ARG A 214 -20.61 32.35 14.96
N SER A 215 -21.08 32.99 13.91
CA SER A 215 -21.96 34.15 13.96
C SER A 215 -23.05 33.92 12.93
#